data_AF-A0AAD4EZQ2-F1
#
_entry.id   AF-A0AAD4EZQ2-F1
#
_cell.length_a   1.000
_cell.length_b   1.000
_cell.length_c   1.000
_cell.angle_alpha   90.00
_cell.angle_beta   90.00
_cell.angle_gamma   90.00
#
_symmetry.space_group_name_H-M   'P 1'
#
loop_
_entity.id
_entity.type
_entity.pdbx_description
1 polymer ?
#
loop_
_entity_poly.entity_id
_entity_poly.type
_entity_poly.pdbx_seq_one_letter_code
_entity_poly.pdbx_strand_id
1 'polypeptide(L)'
;MMETAVNQAAAASRPISLIADPATWDDALTNQAAFSDKARQVQPPSAQQVPGPGPEPGTRLRQLTTVPHVKKCYGWLTLAGYVLKKLNPKLRAPVLTIDKVTRSIAADKKYMAVVYEYVEEGEPDPELMQEALDFFWLAGFSGTYSPLLKNWVSGVLVDLCDIIPPRGYGWKPKLYRDGPGSAHLIVKRGMVAAGDPAKAGLRPPPPPPVSVLDRRHSQQPDAHVAGPPPLPPPPS
;
A
#
# COMPACT_ATOMS: atom_id res chain seq x y z
N MET A 1 0.15 -3.63 9.52
CA MET A 1 -0.65 -4.50 10.42
C MET A 1 -0.73 -5.93 9.86
N MET A 2 -1.27 -6.16 8.65
CA MET A 2 -1.28 -7.51 8.04
C MET A 2 0.12 -8.01 7.65
N GLU A 3 0.94 -7.18 6.98
CA GLU A 3 2.36 -7.50 6.69
C GLU A 3 3.12 -7.85 7.97
N THR A 4 2.94 -7.05 9.03
CA THR A 4 3.52 -7.32 10.36
C THR A 4 3.08 -8.67 10.91
N ALA A 5 1.79 -9.00 10.80
CA ALA A 5 1.25 -10.28 11.26
C ALA A 5 1.85 -11.47 10.49
N VAL A 6 1.99 -11.35 9.16
CA VAL A 6 2.62 -12.37 8.31
C VAL A 6 4.10 -12.54 8.65
N ASN A 7 4.84 -11.45 8.82
CA ASN A 7 6.27 -11.52 9.18
C ASN A 7 6.48 -12.14 10.57
N GLN A 8 5.63 -11.81 11.55
CA GLN A 8 5.68 -12.42 12.88
C GLN A 8 5.31 -13.91 12.84
N ALA A 9 4.29 -14.27 12.07
CA ALA A 9 3.88 -15.65 11.82
C ALA A 9 5.01 -16.47 11.20
N ALA A 10 5.67 -15.92 10.17
CA ALA A 10 6.82 -16.53 9.52
C ALA A 10 8.00 -16.71 10.49
N ALA A 11 8.35 -15.67 11.25
CA ALA A 11 9.41 -15.74 12.27
C ALA A 11 9.12 -16.78 13.36
N ALA A 12 7.85 -17.00 13.69
CA ALA A 12 7.41 -18.02 14.63
C ALA A 12 7.21 -19.42 13.98
N SER A 13 7.50 -19.58 12.68
CA SER A 13 7.24 -20.81 11.91
C SER A 13 5.79 -21.29 11.99
N ARG A 14 4.84 -20.34 12.04
CA ARG A 14 3.39 -20.58 12.15
C ARG A 14 2.66 -19.73 11.10
N PRO A 15 2.62 -20.16 9.82
CA PRO A 15 2.03 -19.36 8.74
C PRO A 15 0.54 -19.10 9.00
N ILE A 16 0.05 -17.95 8.53
CA ILE A 16 -1.37 -17.59 8.65
C ILE A 16 -2.17 -18.49 7.73
N SER A 17 -3.14 -19.23 8.29
CA SER A 17 -4.04 -20.09 7.52
C SER A 17 -5.35 -19.35 7.24
N LEU A 18 -5.69 -19.23 5.96
CA LEU A 18 -6.89 -18.59 5.44
C LEU A 18 -7.77 -19.62 4.72
N ILE A 19 -9.07 -19.40 4.69
CA ILE A 19 -10.00 -20.12 3.81
C ILE A 19 -9.60 -19.78 2.38
N ALA A 20 -9.31 -20.81 1.57
CA ALA A 20 -8.75 -20.68 0.23
C ALA A 20 -9.76 -20.18 -0.81
N ASP A 21 -11.02 -20.60 -0.64
CA ASP A 21 -12.13 -20.31 -1.55
C ASP A 21 -13.28 -19.62 -0.77
N PRO A 22 -13.03 -18.45 -0.15
CA PRO A 22 -14.01 -17.82 0.73
C PRO A 22 -15.17 -17.24 -0.09
N ALA A 23 -16.40 -17.46 0.35
CA ALA A 23 -17.59 -17.10 -0.41
C ALA A 23 -18.65 -16.36 0.42
N THR A 24 -18.54 -16.43 1.75
CA THR A 24 -19.51 -15.87 2.68
C THR A 24 -18.92 -14.71 3.49
N TRP A 25 -19.80 -13.96 4.13
CA TRP A 25 -19.40 -12.91 5.05
C TRP A 25 -18.67 -13.47 6.27
N ASP A 26 -19.08 -14.64 6.76
CA ASP A 26 -18.41 -15.32 7.87
C ASP A 26 -17.01 -15.80 7.47
N ASP A 27 -16.82 -16.27 6.23
CA ASP A 27 -15.48 -16.60 5.71
C ASP A 27 -14.59 -15.35 5.68
N ALA A 28 -15.15 -14.23 5.22
CA ALA A 28 -14.44 -12.96 5.13
C ALA A 28 -13.99 -12.45 6.52
N LEU A 29 -14.87 -12.54 7.52
CA LEU A 29 -14.52 -12.24 8.90
C LEU A 29 -13.50 -13.21 9.47
N THR A 30 -13.62 -14.50 9.18
CA THR A 30 -12.70 -15.54 9.64
C THR A 30 -11.31 -15.29 9.10
N ASN A 31 -11.19 -15.03 7.80
CA ASN A 31 -9.92 -14.70 7.17
C ASN A 31 -9.34 -13.39 7.70
N GLN A 32 -10.16 -12.34 7.85
CA GLN A 32 -9.69 -11.08 8.43
C GLN A 32 -9.20 -11.27 9.87
N ALA A 33 -9.90 -12.07 10.68
CA ALA A 33 -9.54 -12.34 12.06
C ALA A 33 -8.23 -13.13 12.19
N ALA A 34 -7.88 -13.97 11.21
CA ALA A 34 -6.64 -14.76 11.20
C ALA A 34 -5.37 -13.90 11.28
N PHE A 35 -5.43 -12.62 10.87
CA PHE A 35 -4.34 -11.67 11.01
C PHE A 35 -4.21 -11.06 12.42
N SER A 36 -5.13 -11.34 13.34
CA SER A 36 -5.07 -10.85 14.73
C SER A 36 -4.19 -11.72 15.61
N ASP A 37 -3.52 -11.12 16.59
CA ASP A 37 -2.66 -11.84 17.54
C ASP A 37 -3.46 -12.90 18.33
N LYS A 38 -4.69 -12.55 18.70
CA LYS A 38 -5.61 -13.46 19.41
C LYS A 38 -5.93 -14.70 18.58
N ALA A 39 -6.23 -14.55 17.30
CA ALA A 39 -6.51 -15.70 16.44
C ALA A 39 -5.26 -16.57 16.24
N ARG A 40 -4.08 -15.96 16.08
CA ARG A 40 -2.82 -16.71 15.93
C ARG A 40 -2.38 -17.48 17.17
N GLN A 41 -2.79 -17.04 18.37
CA GLN A 41 -2.55 -17.78 19.62
C GLN A 41 -3.46 -19.00 19.77
N VAL A 42 -4.65 -18.96 19.17
CA VAL A 42 -5.66 -20.03 19.27
C VAL A 42 -5.56 -21.03 18.12
N GLN A 43 -4.95 -20.65 16.98
CA GLN A 43 -4.70 -21.60 15.89
C GLN A 43 -3.69 -22.68 16.31
N PRO A 44 -4.09 -23.97 16.33
CA PRO A 44 -3.17 -25.05 16.64
C PRO A 44 -2.08 -25.15 15.55
N PRO A 45 -0.85 -25.61 15.90
CA PRO A 45 0.27 -25.75 14.95
C PRO A 45 -0.02 -26.70 13.78
N SER A 46 -0.99 -27.59 13.95
CA SER A 46 -1.43 -28.57 12.95
C SER A 46 -2.88 -28.28 12.59
N ALA A 47 -3.10 -27.53 11.51
CA ALA A 47 -4.40 -27.38 10.86
C ALA A 47 -4.79 -28.67 10.10
N GLN A 48 -4.81 -29.78 10.83
CA GLN A 48 -5.52 -31.00 10.47
C GLN A 48 -6.24 -31.44 11.75
N GLN A 49 -7.55 -31.17 11.80
CA GLN A 49 -8.50 -31.67 12.79
C GLN A 49 -8.43 -31.03 14.18
N VAL A 50 -9.28 -30.02 14.43
CA VAL A 50 -9.84 -29.77 15.77
C VAL A 50 -11.35 -29.60 15.65
N PRO A 51 -12.16 -30.31 16.45
CA PRO A 51 -13.60 -30.11 16.54
C PRO A 51 -13.89 -28.87 17.40
N GLY A 52 -14.12 -27.75 16.73
CA GLY A 52 -14.73 -26.54 17.29
C GLY A 52 -15.70 -25.98 16.25
N PRO A 53 -16.29 -24.77 16.46
CA PRO A 53 -16.99 -24.03 15.41
C PRO A 53 -15.96 -23.47 14.41
N GLY A 54 -15.07 -24.33 13.94
CA GLY A 54 -14.15 -24.06 12.87
C GLY A 54 -14.89 -24.11 11.54
N PRO A 55 -14.21 -23.72 10.46
CA PRO A 55 -14.80 -23.76 9.13
C PRO A 55 -15.30 -25.19 8.84
N GLU A 56 -16.46 -25.28 8.18
CA GLU A 56 -17.19 -26.53 7.94
C GLU A 56 -16.27 -27.67 7.47
N PRO A 57 -16.53 -28.93 7.87
CA PRO A 57 -15.75 -30.09 7.43
C PRO A 57 -15.61 -30.12 5.90
N GLY A 58 -14.38 -30.02 5.41
CA GLY A 58 -14.08 -29.93 3.97
C GLY A 58 -13.62 -28.56 3.48
N THR A 59 -13.55 -27.56 4.36
CA THR A 59 -13.03 -26.23 3.98
C THR A 59 -11.54 -26.29 3.66
N ARG A 60 -11.19 -25.88 2.43
CA ARG A 60 -9.80 -25.81 1.98
C ARG A 60 -9.11 -24.61 2.62
N LEU A 61 -7.96 -24.85 3.24
CA LEU A 61 -7.11 -23.80 3.80
C LEU A 61 -5.91 -23.52 2.90
N ARG A 62 -5.53 -22.25 2.80
CA ARG A 62 -4.33 -21.76 2.13
C ARG A 62 -3.42 -21.09 3.17
N GLN A 63 -2.15 -21.46 3.17
CA GLN A 63 -1.14 -20.79 3.99
C GLN A 63 -0.66 -19.53 3.28
N LEU A 64 -0.64 -18.43 4.01
CA LEU A 64 -0.08 -17.17 3.56
C LEU A 64 1.32 -16.99 4.16
N THR A 65 2.32 -16.95 3.28
CA THR A 65 3.73 -16.82 3.65
C THR A 65 4.32 -15.47 3.27
N THR A 66 3.71 -14.78 2.31
CA THR A 66 4.13 -13.46 1.81
C THR A 66 2.94 -12.53 1.70
N VAL A 67 3.22 -11.23 1.73
CA VAL A 67 2.24 -10.17 1.42
C VAL A 67 2.75 -9.46 0.17
N PRO A 68 1.91 -9.21 -0.85
CA PRO A 68 2.32 -8.42 -2.01
C PRO A 68 2.72 -7.01 -1.58
N HIS A 69 3.34 -6.25 -2.48
CA HIS A 69 3.66 -4.85 -2.20
C HIS A 69 2.37 -4.03 -2.06
N VAL A 70 1.95 -3.83 -0.81
CA VAL A 70 0.86 -2.94 -0.44
C VAL A 70 1.46 -1.65 0.10
N LYS A 71 0.91 -0.51 -0.32
CA LYS A 71 1.32 0.83 0.12
C LYS A 71 1.43 0.90 1.65
N LYS A 72 2.63 1.16 2.16
CA LYS A 72 2.85 1.23 3.62
C LYS A 72 2.15 2.46 4.20
N CYS A 73 1.57 2.30 5.39
CA CYS A 73 1.08 3.40 6.22
C CYS A 73 2.06 3.61 7.38
N TYR A 74 2.70 4.77 7.41
CA TYR A 74 3.65 5.16 8.46
C TYR A 74 2.95 5.76 9.69
N GLY A 75 1.62 5.87 9.66
CA GLY A 75 0.81 6.32 10.78
C GLY A 75 0.29 7.75 10.60
N TRP A 76 0.21 8.48 11.70
CA TRP A 76 -0.45 9.78 11.76
C TRP A 76 0.55 10.89 12.04
N LEU A 77 0.41 12.02 11.36
CA LEU A 77 1.20 13.22 11.58
C LEU A 77 0.28 14.41 11.88
N THR A 78 0.67 15.23 12.86
CA THR A 78 -0.02 16.50 13.11
C THR A 78 0.64 17.62 12.32
N LEU A 79 -0.16 18.35 11.53
CA LEU A 79 0.28 19.46 10.71
C LEU A 79 -0.41 20.76 11.16
N ALA A 80 0.34 21.85 11.22
CA ALA A 80 -0.23 23.16 11.41
C ALA A 80 -0.82 23.69 10.10
N GLY A 81 -2.00 24.31 10.16
CA GLY A 81 -2.73 24.77 8.98
C GLY A 81 -1.97 25.81 8.16
N TYR A 82 -1.11 26.62 8.78
CA TYR A 82 -0.26 27.57 8.08
C TYR A 82 0.74 26.87 7.13
N VAL A 83 1.20 25.66 7.46
CA VAL A 83 2.08 24.86 6.59
C VAL A 83 1.33 24.46 5.32
N LEU A 84 0.10 23.97 5.48
CA LEU A 84 -0.78 23.59 4.37
C LEU A 84 -1.15 24.78 3.48
N LYS A 85 -1.33 25.98 4.07
CA LYS A 85 -1.59 27.21 3.31
C LYS A 85 -0.39 27.71 2.51
N LYS A 86 0.84 27.37 2.92
CA LYS A 86 2.08 27.72 2.20
C LYS A 86 2.37 26.82 1.01
N LEU A 87 1.68 25.69 0.86
CA LEU A 87 1.81 24.82 -0.30
C LEU A 87 1.54 25.57 -1.61
N ASN A 88 2.09 25.08 -2.72
CA ASN A 88 1.75 25.54 -4.06
C ASN A 88 0.21 25.48 -4.23
N PRO A 89 -0.45 26.52 -4.79
CA PRO A 89 -1.90 26.53 -5.00
C PRO A 89 -2.47 25.27 -5.65
N LYS A 90 -1.72 24.61 -6.54
CA LYS A 90 -2.12 23.34 -7.19
C LYS A 90 -2.19 22.15 -6.22
N LEU A 91 -1.48 22.20 -5.10
CA LEU A 91 -1.44 21.16 -4.07
C LEU A 91 -2.34 21.49 -2.87
N ARG A 92 -2.98 22.65 -2.85
CA ARG A 92 -3.87 23.03 -1.76
C ARG A 92 -5.20 22.29 -1.91
N ALA A 93 -5.74 21.84 -0.79
CA ALA A 93 -7.10 21.34 -0.74
C ALA A 93 -8.07 22.44 -1.24
N PRO A 94 -9.02 22.11 -2.14
CA PRO A 94 -10.00 23.08 -2.61
C PRO A 94 -10.92 23.51 -1.46
N VAL A 95 -11.45 24.73 -1.56
CA VAL A 95 -12.55 25.17 -0.69
C VAL A 95 -13.83 24.56 -1.24
N LEU A 96 -14.54 23.81 -0.39
CA LEU A 96 -15.76 23.11 -0.78
C LEU A 96 -16.93 23.56 0.10
N THR A 97 -18.06 23.88 -0.52
CA THR A 97 -19.31 24.18 0.21
C THR A 97 -20.28 23.03 0.01
N ILE A 98 -20.62 22.34 1.09
CA ILE A 98 -21.56 21.21 1.10
C ILE A 98 -22.62 21.53 2.15
N ASP A 99 -23.90 21.51 1.76
CA ASP A 99 -25.04 21.78 2.64
C ASP A 99 -24.89 23.08 3.46
N LYS A 100 -24.47 24.15 2.78
CA LYS A 100 -24.20 25.49 3.37
C LYS A 100 -23.00 25.54 4.35
N VAL A 101 -22.29 24.44 4.54
CA VAL A 101 -21.06 24.40 5.34
C VAL A 101 -19.86 24.56 4.42
N THR A 102 -19.10 25.64 4.61
CA THR A 102 -17.85 25.86 3.88
C THR A 102 -16.70 25.14 4.58
N ARG A 103 -16.10 24.16 3.90
CA ARG A 103 -14.94 23.39 4.35
C ARG A 103 -13.68 23.98 3.72
N SER A 104 -12.78 24.45 4.57
CA SER A 104 -11.47 24.94 4.16
C SER A 104 -10.40 24.67 5.23
N ILE A 105 -9.13 24.69 4.81
CA ILE A 105 -8.01 24.67 5.74
C ILE A 105 -7.85 26.08 6.33
N ALA A 106 -7.87 26.19 7.66
CA ALA A 106 -7.64 27.42 8.42
C ALA A 106 -6.19 27.43 8.93
N ALA A 107 -5.51 28.58 8.86
CA ALA A 107 -4.08 28.67 9.15
C ALA A 107 -3.73 28.43 10.64
N ASP A 108 -4.68 28.73 11.51
CA ASP A 108 -4.60 28.70 12.97
C ASP A 108 -4.99 27.34 13.58
N LYS A 109 -5.41 26.36 12.77
CA LYS A 109 -5.83 25.03 13.22
C LYS A 109 -4.72 23.99 13.06
N LYS A 110 -4.83 22.91 13.84
CA LYS A 110 -4.04 21.69 13.65
C LYS A 110 -4.87 20.66 12.91
N TYR A 111 -4.23 19.91 12.04
CA TYR A 111 -4.81 18.87 11.22
C TYR A 111 -4.07 17.56 11.45
N MET A 112 -4.79 16.44 11.43
CA MET A 112 -4.17 15.11 11.40
C MET A 112 -4.14 14.62 9.96
N ALA A 113 -2.97 14.17 9.53
CA ALA A 113 -2.77 13.53 8.24
C ALA A 113 -2.35 12.08 8.45
N VAL A 114 -2.79 11.18 7.57
CA VAL A 114 -2.25 9.84 7.48
C VAL A 114 -1.08 9.87 6.51
N VAL A 115 0.07 9.35 6.92
CA VAL A 115 1.29 9.34 6.12
C VAL A 115 1.44 7.96 5.49
N TYR A 116 1.54 7.94 4.16
CA TYR A 116 1.74 6.71 3.40
C TYR A 116 3.07 6.74 2.65
N GLU A 117 3.51 5.56 2.24
CA GLU A 117 4.55 5.36 1.23
C GLU A 117 4.27 6.18 -0.02
N TYR A 118 5.31 6.84 -0.51
CA TYR A 118 5.31 7.42 -1.84
C TYR A 118 5.62 6.31 -2.84
N VAL A 119 4.70 6.08 -3.77
CA VAL A 119 4.85 5.11 -4.86
C VAL A 119 5.27 5.90 -6.09
N GLU A 120 6.40 5.54 -6.68
CA GLU A 120 6.91 6.18 -7.89
C GLU A 120 5.93 5.97 -9.05
N GLU A 121 5.75 7.02 -9.86
CA GLU A 121 4.90 6.96 -11.03
C GLU A 121 5.46 5.97 -12.04
N GLY A 122 4.57 5.19 -12.65
CA GLY A 122 4.92 4.13 -13.58
C GLY A 122 3.68 3.50 -14.19
N GLU A 123 3.90 2.73 -15.24
CA GLU A 123 2.82 2.04 -15.94
C GLU A 123 2.14 1.00 -15.03
N PRO A 124 0.82 0.80 -15.18
CA PRO A 124 0.12 -0.26 -14.44
C PRO A 124 0.69 -1.63 -14.80
N ASP A 125 1.05 -2.42 -13.78
CA ASP A 125 1.45 -3.81 -13.93
C ASP A 125 0.26 -4.71 -13.55
N PRO A 126 -0.42 -5.35 -14.52
CA PRO A 126 -1.58 -6.19 -14.25
C PRO A 126 -1.28 -7.39 -13.35
N GLU A 127 -0.06 -7.90 -13.34
CA GLU A 127 0.32 -9.07 -12.54
C GLU A 127 0.44 -8.68 -11.08
N LEU A 128 1.16 -7.61 -10.78
CA LEU A 128 1.26 -7.05 -9.42
C LEU A 128 -0.11 -6.60 -8.90
N MET A 129 -0.93 -5.99 -9.75
CA MET A 129 -2.31 -5.64 -9.42
C MET A 129 -3.13 -6.87 -9.05
N GLN A 130 -3.03 -7.95 -9.82
CA GLN A 130 -3.77 -9.19 -9.55
C GLN A 130 -3.31 -9.83 -8.25
N GLU A 131 -2.00 -9.86 -7.98
CA GLU A 131 -1.46 -10.38 -6.72
C GLU A 131 -2.02 -9.61 -5.51
N ALA A 132 -2.08 -8.27 -5.61
CA ALA A 132 -2.67 -7.43 -4.57
C ALA A 132 -4.18 -7.67 -4.40
N LEU A 133 -4.94 -7.77 -5.51
CA LEU A 133 -6.37 -8.06 -5.49
C LEU A 133 -6.66 -9.43 -4.84
N ASP A 134 -5.91 -10.46 -5.23
CA ASP A 134 -6.03 -11.81 -4.69
C ASP A 134 -5.76 -11.82 -3.18
N PHE A 135 -4.72 -11.10 -2.75
CA PHE A 135 -4.41 -10.93 -1.33
C PHE A 135 -5.55 -10.23 -0.57
N PHE A 136 -6.08 -9.12 -1.10
CA PHE A 136 -7.17 -8.41 -0.44
C PHE A 136 -8.45 -9.25 -0.34
N TRP A 137 -8.80 -9.97 -1.42
CA TRP A 137 -9.93 -10.89 -1.41
C TRP A 137 -9.75 -11.99 -0.35
N LEU A 138 -8.59 -12.64 -0.32
CA LEU A 138 -8.27 -13.63 0.71
C LEU A 138 -8.30 -13.03 2.12
N ALA A 139 -7.89 -11.77 2.30
CA ALA A 139 -7.94 -11.08 3.58
C ALA A 139 -9.34 -10.61 4.00
N GLY A 140 -10.39 -10.95 3.23
CA GLY A 140 -11.79 -10.68 3.53
C GLY A 140 -12.34 -9.41 2.88
N PHE A 141 -11.55 -8.67 2.11
CA PHE A 141 -12.03 -7.48 1.45
C PHE A 141 -12.87 -7.85 0.21
N SER A 142 -14.00 -7.17 0.03
CA SER A 142 -14.74 -7.22 -1.24
C SER A 142 -14.31 -6.06 -2.14
N GLY A 143 -14.31 -6.25 -3.46
CA GLY A 143 -14.11 -5.16 -4.41
C GLY A 143 -15.30 -4.22 -4.53
N THR A 144 -15.17 -3.20 -5.38
CA THR A 144 -16.27 -2.32 -5.79
C THR A 144 -16.83 -2.73 -7.16
N TYR A 145 -17.98 -2.20 -7.55
CA TYR A 145 -18.53 -2.42 -8.90
C TYR A 145 -17.73 -1.73 -10.01
N SER A 146 -16.95 -0.71 -9.65
CA SER A 146 -16.30 0.19 -10.58
C SER A 146 -14.88 0.53 -10.10
N PRO A 147 -13.96 -0.45 -10.02
CA PRO A 147 -12.58 -0.17 -9.69
C PRO A 147 -11.98 0.75 -10.76
N LEU A 148 -11.19 1.73 -10.34
CA LEU A 148 -10.67 2.76 -11.23
C LEU A 148 -9.17 2.60 -11.43
N LEU A 149 -8.71 2.55 -12.68
CA LEU A 149 -7.29 2.42 -12.99
C LEU A 149 -6.43 3.51 -12.34
N LYS A 150 -6.96 4.74 -12.22
CA LYS A 150 -6.26 5.87 -11.56
C LYS A 150 -5.96 5.67 -10.07
N ASN A 151 -6.59 4.68 -9.43
CA ASN A 151 -6.34 4.33 -8.04
C ASN A 151 -5.13 3.40 -7.90
N TRP A 152 -4.52 2.99 -9.01
CA TRP A 152 -3.34 2.14 -9.08
C TRP A 152 -2.16 2.92 -9.69
N VAL A 153 -0.99 2.75 -9.10
CA VAL A 153 0.27 3.33 -9.59
C VAL A 153 1.33 2.25 -9.52
N SER A 154 2.00 1.95 -10.64
CA SER A 154 3.08 0.94 -10.68
C SER A 154 2.69 -0.41 -10.05
N GLY A 155 1.44 -0.84 -10.26
CA GLY A 155 0.92 -2.08 -9.69
C GLY A 155 0.40 -2.00 -8.25
N VAL A 156 0.60 -0.87 -7.55
CA VAL A 156 0.20 -0.67 -6.15
C VAL A 156 -1.12 0.09 -6.06
N LEU A 157 -2.06 -0.39 -5.25
CA LEU A 157 -3.30 0.32 -4.95
C LEU A 157 -3.02 1.51 -4.04
N VAL A 158 -3.07 2.73 -4.58
CA VAL A 158 -2.76 3.97 -3.86
C VAL A 158 -3.95 4.62 -3.19
N ASP A 159 -5.15 4.38 -3.74
CA ASP A 159 -6.43 4.78 -3.15
C ASP A 159 -7.20 3.51 -2.75
N LEU A 160 -7.31 3.30 -1.45
CA LEU A 160 -7.93 2.11 -0.86
C LEU A 160 -9.46 2.11 -0.98
N CYS A 161 -10.08 3.08 -1.66
CA CYS A 161 -11.53 3.10 -1.87
C CYS A 161 -12.05 1.96 -2.77
N ASP A 162 -11.17 1.29 -3.51
CA ASP A 162 -11.53 0.15 -4.38
C ASP A 162 -11.69 -1.19 -3.63
N ILE A 163 -11.38 -1.22 -2.33
CA ILE A 163 -11.57 -2.38 -1.48
C ILE A 163 -12.39 -2.02 -0.24
N ILE A 164 -13.29 -2.90 0.16
CA ILE A 164 -14.21 -2.69 1.27
C ILE A 164 -14.02 -3.82 2.28
N PRO A 165 -13.72 -3.54 3.56
CA PRO A 165 -13.59 -4.60 4.58
C PRO A 165 -14.95 -5.20 4.92
N PRO A 166 -15.03 -6.41 5.52
CA PRO A 166 -16.29 -7.11 5.87
C PRO A 166 -17.28 -6.28 6.71
N ARG A 167 -16.77 -5.37 7.53
CA ARG A 167 -17.56 -4.46 8.38
C ARG A 167 -17.71 -3.05 7.79
N GLY A 168 -17.23 -2.83 6.57
CA GLY A 168 -17.27 -1.56 5.87
C GLY A 168 -18.62 -1.31 5.20
N TYR A 169 -19.06 -0.04 5.23
CA TYR A 169 -20.24 0.38 4.49
C TYR A 169 -20.02 0.18 2.99
N GLY A 170 -20.79 -0.72 2.38
CA GLY A 170 -20.66 -1.05 0.96
C GLY A 170 -20.14 -2.45 0.66
N TRP A 171 -19.73 -3.23 1.67
CA TRP A 171 -19.32 -4.63 1.45
C TRP A 171 -20.48 -5.42 0.83
N LYS A 172 -20.21 -6.18 -0.24
CA LYS A 172 -21.24 -6.93 -0.97
C LYS A 172 -20.93 -8.43 -0.99
N PRO A 173 -21.85 -9.29 -0.49
CA PRO A 173 -21.66 -10.75 -0.54
C PRO A 173 -21.43 -11.27 -1.96
N LYS A 174 -22.15 -10.70 -2.93
CA LYS A 174 -22.02 -11.08 -4.34
C LYS A 174 -20.61 -10.80 -4.87
N LEU A 175 -20.11 -9.58 -4.69
CA LEU A 175 -18.77 -9.19 -5.17
C LEU A 175 -17.67 -9.98 -4.48
N TYR A 176 -17.84 -10.31 -3.20
CA TYR A 176 -16.89 -11.15 -2.49
C TYR A 176 -16.88 -12.60 -3.02
N ARG A 177 -18.06 -13.18 -3.25
CA ARG A 177 -18.20 -14.53 -3.82
C ARG A 177 -17.63 -14.63 -5.23
N ASP A 178 -17.79 -13.58 -6.03
CA ASP A 178 -17.30 -13.53 -7.42
C ASP A 178 -15.76 -13.44 -7.48
N GLY A 179 -15.08 -13.16 -6.35
CA GLY A 179 -13.64 -13.16 -6.24
C GLY A 179 -12.98 -11.78 -6.43
N PRO A 180 -11.64 -11.73 -6.58
CA PRO A 180 -10.84 -10.50 -6.66
C PRO A 180 -11.06 -9.67 -7.93
N GLY A 181 -11.88 -10.13 -8.87
CA GLY A 181 -11.99 -9.54 -10.21
C GLY A 181 -10.71 -9.77 -11.04
N SER A 182 -10.59 -9.07 -12.16
CA SER A 182 -9.44 -9.21 -13.08
C SER A 182 -8.74 -7.86 -13.28
N ALA A 183 -7.46 -7.80 -12.91
CA ALA A 183 -6.61 -6.63 -13.13
C ALA A 183 -6.55 -6.22 -14.62
N HIS A 184 -6.46 -7.19 -15.52
CA HIS A 184 -6.50 -6.95 -16.96
C HIS A 184 -7.77 -6.22 -17.42
N LEU A 185 -8.93 -6.51 -16.80
CA LEU A 185 -10.15 -5.79 -17.10
C LEU A 185 -10.14 -4.36 -16.57
N ILE A 186 -9.51 -4.11 -15.42
CA ILE A 186 -9.33 -2.75 -14.88
C ILE A 186 -8.47 -1.92 -15.82
N VAL A 187 -7.33 -2.46 -16.25
CA VAL A 187 -6.42 -1.80 -17.20
C VAL A 187 -7.12 -1.54 -18.53
N LYS A 188 -7.76 -2.56 -19.12
CA LYS A 188 -8.50 -2.41 -20.38
C LYS A 188 -9.58 -1.33 -20.29
N ARG A 189 -10.38 -1.31 -19.23
CA ARG A 189 -11.43 -0.29 -19.04
C ARG A 189 -10.83 1.11 -18.83
N GLY A 190 -9.75 1.22 -18.07
CA GLY A 190 -9.07 2.49 -17.83
C GLY A 190 -8.47 3.08 -19.11
N MET A 191 -7.83 2.26 -19.94
CA MET A 191 -7.29 2.69 -21.24
C MET A 191 -8.39 3.14 -22.20
N VAL A 192 -9.51 2.43 -22.26
CA VAL A 192 -10.67 2.82 -23.08
C VAL A 192 -11.25 4.16 -22.59
N ALA A 193 -11.36 4.35 -21.27
CA ALA A 193 -11.87 5.58 -20.67
C ALA A 193 -10.93 6.79 -20.87
N ALA A 194 -9.63 6.56 -20.99
CA ALA A 194 -8.63 7.60 -21.26
C ALA A 194 -8.67 8.12 -22.71
N GLY A 195 -9.28 7.37 -23.64
CA GLY A 195 -9.35 7.72 -25.06
C GLY A 195 -8.04 7.48 -25.82
N ASP A 196 -8.15 7.24 -27.12
CA ASP A 196 -7.03 7.03 -28.05
C ASP A 196 -6.05 8.23 -27.99
N PRO A 197 -4.78 8.04 -27.57
CA PRO A 197 -3.82 9.15 -27.42
C PRO A 197 -3.52 9.86 -28.75
N ALA A 198 -3.85 9.26 -29.90
CA ALA A 198 -3.72 9.88 -31.21
C ALA A 198 -4.78 10.97 -31.50
N LYS A 199 -5.91 10.98 -30.78
CA LYS A 199 -6.99 11.99 -30.96
C LYS A 199 -6.98 13.11 -29.92
N ALA A 200 -6.29 12.91 -28.80
CA ALA A 200 -6.10 13.95 -27.80
C ALA A 200 -4.76 14.63 -28.08
N GLY A 201 -4.76 15.86 -28.62
CA GLY A 201 -3.57 16.69 -28.84
C GLY A 201 -2.83 17.12 -27.56
N LEU A 202 -2.74 16.24 -26.56
CA LEU A 202 -1.99 16.42 -25.33
C LEU A 202 -0.54 16.10 -25.62
N ARG A 203 0.29 17.13 -25.67
CA ARG A 203 1.75 16.98 -25.62
C ARG A 203 2.12 16.20 -24.36
N PRO A 204 3.13 15.31 -24.44
CA PRO A 204 3.66 14.66 -23.25
C PRO A 204 4.12 15.71 -22.21
N PRO A 205 4.00 15.41 -20.91
CA PRO A 205 4.46 16.32 -19.87
C PRO A 205 5.96 16.60 -20.07
N PRO A 206 6.43 17.84 -19.83
CA PRO A 206 7.84 18.13 -19.91
C PRO A 206 8.61 17.28 -18.89
N PRO A 207 9.82 16.81 -19.22
CA PRO A 207 10.63 16.03 -18.29
C PRO A 207 10.86 16.83 -16.99
N PRO A 208 11.01 16.15 -15.85
CA PRO A 208 11.29 16.83 -14.59
C PRO A 208 12.56 17.68 -14.72
N PRO A 209 12.62 18.85 -14.04
CA PRO A 209 13.79 19.70 -14.09
C PRO A 209 15.01 18.92 -13.59
N VAL A 210 16.03 18.81 -14.43
CA VAL A 210 17.34 18.30 -14.03
C VAL A 210 17.81 19.19 -12.87
N SER A 211 17.95 18.61 -11.68
CA SER A 211 18.55 19.27 -10.54
C SER A 211 19.96 19.72 -10.92
N VAL A 212 20.12 20.99 -11.28
CA VAL A 212 21.44 21.63 -11.38
C VAL A 212 21.90 21.91 -9.96
N LEU A 213 22.35 20.86 -9.29
CA LEU A 213 23.04 20.97 -8.02
C LEU A 213 24.09 19.86 -7.90
N ASP A 214 25.04 19.86 -8.84
CA ASP A 214 26.44 19.56 -8.47
C ASP A 214 27.44 20.03 -9.54
N ARG A 215 27.80 21.31 -9.47
CA ARG A 215 29.05 21.84 -10.05
C ARG A 215 29.51 23.01 -9.22
N ARG A 216 29.99 22.71 -8.02
CA ARG A 216 30.98 23.50 -7.29
C ARG A 216 31.31 22.72 -6.03
N HIS A 217 32.28 21.82 -6.12
CA HIS A 217 33.35 21.55 -5.15
C HIS A 217 34.22 20.42 -5.72
N SER A 218 35.02 20.75 -6.73
CA SER A 218 36.22 19.99 -7.10
C SER A 218 37.33 21.01 -7.32
N GLN A 219 37.84 21.53 -6.20
CA GLN A 219 39.20 22.03 -6.06
C GLN A 219 39.66 21.62 -4.67
N GLN A 220 40.32 20.48 -4.61
CA GLN A 220 41.13 20.08 -3.48
C GLN A 220 42.57 20.43 -3.86
N PRO A 221 43.30 21.27 -3.09
CA PRO A 221 44.72 21.50 -3.34
C PRO A 221 45.55 20.30 -2.89
N ASP A 222 46.54 19.96 -3.71
CA ASP A 222 47.56 18.94 -3.42
C ASP A 222 48.23 19.20 -2.06
N ALA A 223 48.06 18.27 -1.14
CA ALA A 223 48.85 18.20 0.09
C ALA A 223 49.83 17.02 -0.03
N HIS A 224 51.11 17.38 -0.06
CA HIS A 224 52.27 16.50 -0.05
C HIS A 224 52.14 15.35 0.97
N VAL A 225 52.39 14.13 0.50
CA VAL A 225 52.62 12.94 1.32
C VAL A 225 53.95 13.10 2.05
N ALA A 226 53.91 13.41 3.34
CA ALA A 226 55.06 13.27 4.23
C ALA A 226 55.09 11.82 4.76
N GLY A 227 56.15 11.09 4.45
CA GLY A 227 56.37 9.73 4.97
C GLY A 227 56.61 9.71 6.48
N PRO A 228 56.42 8.55 7.14
CA PRO A 228 56.60 8.42 8.58
C PRO A 228 58.08 8.61 8.99
N PRO A 229 58.34 9.16 10.19
CA PRO A 229 59.70 9.39 10.67
C PRO A 229 60.42 8.08 11.05
N PRO A 230 61.77 8.04 10.96
CA PRO A 230 62.54 6.84 11.28
C PRO A 230 62.59 6.57 12.79
N LEU A 231 62.62 5.28 13.15
CA LEU A 231 62.69 4.79 14.53
C LEU A 231 64.06 5.06 15.17
N PRO A 232 64.10 5.32 16.49
CA PRO A 232 65.35 5.53 17.22
C PRO A 232 66.16 4.23 17.38
N PRO A 233 67.51 4.31 17.42
CA PRO A 233 68.36 3.14 17.63
C PRO A 233 68.27 2.60 19.07
N PRO A 234 68.52 1.29 19.26
CA PRO A 234 68.43 0.67 20.58
C PRO A 234 69.58 1.10 21.50
N PRO A 235 69.33 1.25 22.81
CA PRO A 235 70.36 1.59 23.79
C PRO A 235 71.35 0.43 24.00
N SER A 236 72.63 0.78 24.18
CA SER A 236 73.74 -0.10 24.55
C SER A 236 73.74 -0.46 26.03
#